data_AF-A0A838QM97-F1
#
_entry.id   AF-A0A838QM97-F1
#
_cell.length_a   1.000
_cell.length_b   1.000
_cell.length_c   1.000
_cell.angle_alpha   90.00
_cell.angle_beta   90.00
_cell.angle_gamma   90.00
#
_symmetry.space_group_name_H-M   'P 1'
#
loop_
_entity.id
_entity.type
_entity.pdbx_description
1 polymer ?
#
loop_
_entity_poly.entity_id
_entity_poly.type
_entity_poly.pdbx_seq_one_letter_code
_entity_poly.pdbx_strand_id
1 'polypeptide(L)'
;MRPSLFPKIVIDMTLFLRATTALLFPASLMAQEIPAAEYAARRDSLAARIDSGVIVAFGAPDAVGIRRWSQLPGFRYLTGFLEPNAAFVLVKRAGGGSGILFTASRDPRRALYDGFPPDSAAVARETRLKVRSLPALRLVVDSLVAQRLPVYELRDFATADAANQDSLTRGGRFVADLVARNSGLLVRSVHPIVDSLRRRKSPAELKLLRRAIEATVVAHREALRST
;
A
#
# COMPACT_ATOMS: atom_id res chain seq x y z
N MET A 1 68.40 -32.36 48.10
CA MET A 1 68.77 -31.85 46.76
C MET A 1 67.80 -30.74 46.39
N ARG A 2 68.29 -29.65 45.79
CA ARG A 2 67.60 -28.38 45.49
C ARG A 2 66.36 -28.53 44.55
N PRO A 3 65.50 -27.50 44.45
CA PRO A 3 64.06 -27.57 44.10
C PRO A 3 63.77 -27.39 42.59
N SER A 4 62.55 -27.69 42.17
CA SER A 4 61.95 -27.23 40.90
C SER A 4 60.42 -27.15 41.06
N LEU A 5 59.81 -25.97 41.16
CA LEU A 5 59.48 -24.97 40.12
C LEU A 5 58.14 -25.26 39.42
N PHE A 6 57.26 -24.24 39.48
CA PHE A 6 56.08 -23.92 38.64
C PHE A 6 54.66 -24.19 39.19
N PRO A 7 53.70 -23.29 38.88
CA PRO A 7 53.04 -22.48 39.90
C PRO A 7 51.52 -22.67 40.01
N LYS A 8 50.97 -22.06 41.07
CA LYS A 8 49.55 -21.88 41.36
C LYS A 8 48.83 -21.16 40.22
N ILE A 9 47.78 -21.76 39.69
CA ILE A 9 46.78 -21.06 38.87
C ILE A 9 45.63 -20.69 39.81
N VAL A 10 45.60 -19.43 40.21
CA VAL A 10 44.44 -18.77 40.81
C VAL A 10 43.57 -18.33 39.64
N ILE A 11 42.38 -18.91 39.50
CA ILE A 11 41.34 -18.35 38.64
C ILE A 11 40.33 -17.74 39.60
N ASP A 12 40.44 -16.43 39.75
CA ASP A 12 39.37 -15.63 40.32
C ASP A 12 38.86 -14.68 39.23
N MET A 13 37.60 -14.33 39.39
CA MET A 13 37.02 -13.08 38.92
C MET A 13 36.40 -13.05 37.51
N THR A 14 35.08 -13.32 37.51
CA THR A 14 34.05 -12.35 37.07
C THR A 14 33.96 -11.95 35.59
N LEU A 15 32.71 -11.90 35.14
CA LEU A 15 32.19 -11.08 34.03
C LEU A 15 32.45 -11.64 32.63
N PHE A 16 31.39 -12.17 31.99
CA PHE A 16 30.88 -11.65 30.72
C PHE A 16 29.56 -12.36 30.39
N LEU A 17 28.50 -11.98 31.12
CA LEU A 17 27.13 -12.19 30.66
C LEU A 17 26.92 -11.24 29.47
N ARG A 18 27.26 -11.69 28.26
CA ARG A 18 26.88 -10.97 27.04
C ARG A 18 25.37 -11.15 26.86
N ALA A 19 24.63 -10.14 27.29
CA ALA A 19 23.25 -9.93 26.90
C ALA A 19 23.20 -9.83 25.37
N THR A 20 22.82 -10.93 24.72
CA THR A 20 22.38 -10.94 23.33
C THR A 20 21.01 -10.29 23.29
N THR A 21 20.98 -8.96 23.30
CA THR A 21 19.79 -8.20 22.99
C THR A 21 19.51 -8.40 21.51
N ALA A 22 18.78 -9.47 21.17
CA ALA A 22 18.21 -9.63 19.86
C ALA A 22 17.29 -8.43 19.63
N LEU A 23 17.76 -7.46 18.85
CA LEU A 23 16.91 -6.47 18.23
C LEU A 23 15.91 -7.24 17.35
N LEU A 24 14.75 -7.54 17.92
CA LEU A 24 13.53 -7.78 17.18
C LEU A 24 13.25 -6.50 16.38
N PHE A 25 13.88 -6.38 15.22
CA PHE A 25 13.43 -5.44 14.20
C PHE A 25 12.00 -5.87 13.85
N PRO A 26 10.96 -5.07 14.14
CA PRO A 26 9.67 -5.35 13.56
C PRO A 26 9.85 -5.23 12.04
N ALA A 27 9.71 -6.36 11.35
CA ALA A 27 9.82 -6.46 9.88
C ALA A 27 8.79 -5.60 9.13
N SER A 28 7.98 -4.83 9.84
CA SER A 28 6.91 -3.97 9.34
C SER A 28 7.33 -2.51 9.10
N LEU A 29 8.54 -2.08 9.46
CA LEU A 29 8.99 -0.67 9.28
C LEU A 29 9.54 -0.34 7.88
N MET A 30 9.66 -1.31 6.98
CA MET A 30 10.14 -1.07 5.60
C MET A 30 9.02 -0.69 4.61
N ALA A 31 7.76 -0.64 5.05
CA ALA A 31 6.61 -0.50 4.16
C ALA A 31 6.33 0.94 3.69
N GLN A 32 6.77 1.98 4.42
CA GLN A 32 6.57 3.37 4.02
C GLN A 32 7.80 4.25 4.25
N GLU A 33 8.78 4.13 3.36
CA GLU A 33 9.83 5.16 3.20
C GLU A 33 9.29 6.47 2.60
N ILE A 34 8.06 6.44 2.07
CA ILE A 34 7.31 7.63 1.66
C ILE A 34 6.43 8.09 2.84
N PRO A 35 6.55 9.34 3.32
CA PRO A 35 5.76 9.83 4.44
C PRO A 35 4.25 9.83 4.14
N ALA A 36 3.41 9.56 5.15
CA ALA A 36 1.96 9.64 5.06
C ALA A 36 1.44 10.97 4.47
N ALA A 37 2.13 12.07 4.75
CA ALA A 37 1.82 13.40 4.22
C ALA A 37 1.94 13.48 2.68
N GLU A 38 2.88 12.75 2.08
CA GLU A 38 3.05 12.68 0.63
C GLU A 38 1.82 12.03 -0.03
N TYR A 39 1.30 10.95 0.54
CA TYR A 39 0.08 10.31 0.05
C TYR A 39 -1.14 11.22 0.14
N ALA A 40 -1.24 12.02 1.21
CA ALA A 40 -2.28 13.05 1.31
C ALA A 40 -2.12 14.10 0.20
N ALA A 41 -0.92 14.64 0.00
CA ALA A 41 -0.65 15.62 -1.05
C ALA A 41 -0.94 15.10 -2.47
N ARG A 42 -0.72 13.80 -2.73
CA ARG A 42 -1.10 13.15 -4.00
C ARG A 42 -2.60 13.11 -4.20
N ARG A 43 -3.38 12.81 -3.14
CA ARG A 43 -4.84 12.84 -3.18
C ARG A 43 -5.36 14.26 -3.40
N ASP A 44 -4.73 15.25 -2.79
CA ASP A 44 -5.06 16.67 -2.99
C ASP A 44 -4.76 17.12 -4.43
N SER A 45 -3.62 16.69 -4.97
CA SER A 45 -3.23 16.96 -6.35
C SER A 45 -4.17 16.30 -7.35
N LEU A 46 -4.66 15.10 -7.06
CA LEU A 46 -5.70 14.44 -7.84
C LEU A 46 -7.04 15.20 -7.75
N ALA A 47 -7.45 15.57 -6.54
CA ALA A 47 -8.67 16.31 -6.28
C ALA A 47 -8.68 17.68 -6.97
N ALA A 48 -7.52 18.32 -7.13
CA ALA A 48 -7.37 19.61 -7.83
C ALA A 48 -7.52 19.48 -9.37
N ARG A 49 -7.54 18.27 -9.91
CA ARG A 49 -7.67 18.01 -11.36
C ARG A 49 -9.10 17.67 -11.80
N ILE A 50 -10.05 17.67 -10.86
CA ILE A 50 -11.47 17.44 -11.13
C ILE A 50 -12.31 18.48 -10.39
N ASP A 51 -13.41 18.93 -11.00
CA ASP A 51 -14.27 19.95 -10.40
C ASP A 51 -15.01 19.40 -9.17
N SER A 52 -15.72 18.30 -9.38
CA SER A 52 -16.46 17.55 -8.37
C SER A 52 -16.60 16.09 -8.81
N GLY A 53 -16.81 15.18 -7.86
CA GLY A 53 -17.05 13.77 -8.20
C GLY A 53 -16.63 12.79 -7.12
N VAL A 54 -16.86 11.52 -7.43
CA VAL A 54 -16.48 10.37 -6.60
C VAL A 54 -15.46 9.54 -7.35
N ILE A 55 -14.24 9.48 -6.85
CA ILE A 55 -13.23 8.55 -7.38
C ILE A 55 -13.36 7.24 -6.64
N VAL A 56 -13.49 6.13 -7.37
CA VAL A 56 -13.50 4.77 -6.82
C VAL A 56 -12.31 4.01 -7.38
N ALA A 57 -11.44 3.54 -6.49
CA ALA A 57 -10.23 2.81 -6.82
C ALA A 57 -10.21 1.46 -6.12
N PHE A 58 -9.84 0.40 -6.84
CA PHE A 58 -9.69 -0.92 -6.26
C PHE A 58 -8.21 -1.31 -6.21
N GLY A 59 -7.80 -1.91 -5.09
CA GLY A 59 -6.49 -2.53 -4.92
C GLY A 59 -6.47 -3.95 -5.48
N ALA A 60 -5.27 -4.51 -5.59
CA ALA A 60 -5.04 -5.87 -6.02
C ALA A 60 -5.86 -6.87 -5.17
N PRO A 61 -6.40 -7.94 -5.79
CA PRO A 61 -6.95 -9.05 -5.03
C PRO A 61 -5.84 -9.82 -4.29
N ASP A 62 -6.22 -10.82 -3.51
CA ASP A 62 -5.25 -11.80 -3.01
C ASP A 62 -4.44 -12.42 -4.16
N ALA A 63 -3.19 -12.78 -3.89
CA ALA A 63 -2.41 -13.52 -4.87
C ALA A 63 -3.05 -14.88 -5.11
N VAL A 64 -3.16 -15.24 -6.39
CA VAL A 64 -3.51 -16.59 -6.80
C VAL A 64 -2.20 -17.31 -7.17
N GLY A 65 -1.89 -18.39 -6.45
CA GLY A 65 -0.71 -19.22 -6.69
C GLY A 65 0.59 -18.71 -6.06
N ILE A 66 1.73 -19.14 -6.61
CA ILE A 66 3.08 -18.95 -6.02
C ILE A 66 3.76 -17.62 -6.38
N ARG A 67 3.09 -16.76 -7.14
CA ARG A 67 3.69 -15.50 -7.59
C ARG A 67 3.78 -14.53 -6.42
N ARG A 68 4.89 -13.79 -6.34
CA ARG A 68 5.03 -12.70 -5.37
C ARG A 68 3.91 -11.68 -5.60
N TRP A 69 3.12 -11.46 -4.56
CA TRP A 69 2.05 -10.48 -4.58
C TRP A 69 2.61 -9.05 -4.70
N SER A 70 1.91 -8.20 -5.45
CA SER A 70 2.22 -6.77 -5.50
C SER A 70 0.94 -5.96 -5.63
N GLN A 71 0.91 -4.80 -4.97
CA GLN A 71 -0.20 -3.86 -5.04
C GLN A 71 -0.25 -3.17 -6.41
N LEU A 72 -1.46 -2.81 -6.86
CA LEU A 72 -1.65 -2.05 -8.10
C LEU A 72 -1.00 -0.66 -8.00
N PRO A 73 -0.23 -0.21 -9.01
CA PRO A 73 0.57 1.00 -8.89
C PRO A 73 -0.23 2.28 -8.63
N GLY A 74 -1.37 2.47 -9.30
CA GLY A 74 -2.23 3.63 -9.10
C GLY A 74 -2.85 3.67 -7.71
N PHE A 75 -3.37 2.51 -7.24
CA PHE A 75 -3.91 2.39 -5.89
C PHE A 75 -2.84 2.67 -4.84
N ARG A 76 -1.68 2.01 -4.93
CA ARG A 76 -0.53 2.21 -4.04
C ARG A 76 -0.07 3.66 -4.03
N TYR A 77 -0.06 4.34 -5.18
CA TYR A 77 0.37 5.73 -5.28
C TYR A 77 -0.51 6.68 -4.47
N LEU A 78 -1.82 6.45 -4.42
CA LEU A 78 -2.79 7.31 -3.73
C LEU A 78 -2.95 6.97 -2.23
N THR A 79 -2.77 5.71 -1.86
CA THR A 79 -3.09 5.22 -0.50
C THR A 79 -1.87 4.84 0.33
N GLY A 80 -0.79 4.39 -0.31
CA GLY A 80 0.33 3.74 0.38
C GLY A 80 -0.03 2.40 1.02
N PHE A 81 -1.25 1.89 0.80
CA PHE A 81 -1.77 0.71 1.48
C PHE A 81 -1.37 -0.58 0.77
N LEU A 82 -0.77 -1.53 1.51
CA LEU A 82 -0.10 -2.71 0.97
C LEU A 82 -0.79 -4.03 1.35
N GLU A 83 -2.06 -4.00 1.70
CA GLU A 83 -2.85 -5.22 1.88
C GLU A 83 -3.78 -5.46 0.66
N PRO A 84 -4.09 -6.74 0.36
CA PRO A 84 -5.01 -7.09 -0.71
C PRO A 84 -6.47 -6.74 -0.38
N ASN A 85 -7.33 -6.87 -1.39
CA ASN A 85 -8.78 -6.71 -1.24
C ASN A 85 -9.22 -5.38 -0.62
N ALA A 86 -8.52 -4.31 -1.00
CA ALA A 86 -8.85 -2.97 -0.58
C ALA A 86 -9.62 -2.21 -1.66
N ALA A 87 -10.38 -1.20 -1.25
CA ALA A 87 -10.92 -0.18 -2.12
C ALA A 87 -10.71 1.21 -1.49
N PHE A 88 -10.67 2.24 -2.31
CA PHE A 88 -10.46 3.61 -1.89
C PHE A 88 -11.48 4.50 -2.59
N VAL A 89 -12.14 5.35 -1.81
CA VAL A 89 -13.08 6.34 -2.31
C VAL A 89 -12.59 7.73 -1.96
N LEU A 90 -12.43 8.61 -2.94
CA LEU A 90 -12.17 10.03 -2.74
C LEU A 90 -13.39 10.82 -3.22
N VAL A 91 -13.95 11.64 -2.34
CA VAL A 91 -15.08 12.50 -2.68
C VAL A 91 -14.59 13.94 -2.78
N LYS A 92 -14.68 14.53 -3.97
CA LYS A 92 -14.36 15.94 -4.23
C LYS A 92 -15.64 16.75 -4.29
N ARG A 93 -15.73 17.79 -3.46
CA ARG A 93 -16.74 18.86 -3.50
C ARG A 93 -16.07 20.25 -3.50
N ALA A 94 -16.84 21.34 -3.50
CA ALA A 94 -16.31 22.70 -3.50
C ALA A 94 -15.30 22.98 -2.36
N GLY A 95 -15.48 22.36 -1.18
CA GLY A 95 -14.61 22.52 -0.02
C GLY A 95 -13.39 21.59 0.06
N GLY A 96 -13.07 20.83 -0.99
CA GLY A 96 -11.92 19.92 -1.04
C GLY A 96 -12.26 18.44 -1.19
N GLY A 97 -11.24 17.59 -1.03
CA GLY A 97 -11.32 16.14 -1.15
C GLY A 97 -11.32 15.43 0.20
N SER A 98 -12.22 14.46 0.41
CA SER A 98 -12.20 13.57 1.58
C SER A 98 -12.13 12.12 1.16
N GLY A 99 -11.15 11.38 1.70
CA GLY A 99 -10.90 9.99 1.36
C GLY A 99 -11.39 8.99 2.41
N ILE A 100 -11.84 7.83 1.96
CA ILE A 100 -12.17 6.65 2.78
C ILE A 100 -11.46 5.44 2.19
N LEU A 101 -10.70 4.72 3.01
CA LEU A 101 -10.13 3.42 2.69
C LEU A 101 -11.07 2.31 3.21
N PHE A 102 -11.33 1.34 2.36
CA PHE A 102 -12.12 0.16 2.66
C PHE A 102 -11.21 -1.06 2.66
N THR A 103 -11.08 -1.72 3.81
CA THR A 103 -10.20 -2.87 4.01
C THR A 103 -11.01 -4.15 4.15
N ALA A 104 -10.40 -5.30 3.86
CA ALA A 104 -11.04 -6.59 4.09
C ALA A 104 -11.61 -6.71 5.53
N SER A 105 -12.74 -7.39 5.66
CA SER A 105 -13.28 -7.73 6.98
C SER A 105 -12.30 -8.65 7.70
N ARG A 106 -12.15 -8.44 9.00
CA ARG A 106 -11.32 -9.31 9.83
C ARG A 106 -12.09 -10.59 10.10
N ASP A 107 -11.53 -11.72 9.71
CA ASP A 107 -11.97 -13.03 10.17
C ASP A 107 -11.00 -13.49 11.28
N PRO A 108 -11.46 -13.56 12.56
CA PRO A 108 -10.62 -14.00 13.67
C PRO A 108 -10.01 -15.38 13.45
N ARG A 109 -10.68 -16.28 12.70
CA ARG A 109 -10.15 -17.60 12.40
C ARG A 109 -8.98 -17.53 11.43
N ARG A 110 -9.08 -16.70 10.38
CA ARG A 110 -8.01 -16.49 9.39
C ARG A 110 -6.81 -15.78 9.98
N ALA A 111 -7.03 -14.85 10.90
CA ALA A 111 -5.95 -14.10 11.55
C ALA A 111 -4.95 -14.99 12.33
N LEU A 112 -5.37 -16.20 12.74
CA LEU A 112 -4.46 -17.18 13.35
C LEU A 112 -3.42 -17.75 12.38
N TYR A 113 -3.71 -17.72 11.07
CA TYR A 113 -2.84 -18.25 10.02
C TYR A 113 -2.12 -17.13 9.27
N ASP A 114 -2.83 -16.05 8.95
CA ASP A 114 -2.33 -14.94 8.14
C ASP A 114 -1.64 -13.85 8.98
N GLY A 115 -1.78 -13.94 10.31
CA GLY A 115 -1.39 -12.90 11.26
C GLY A 115 -2.51 -11.90 11.55
N PHE A 116 -2.34 -11.11 12.61
CA PHE A 116 -3.31 -10.10 13.02
C PHE A 116 -3.02 -8.75 12.36
N PRO A 117 -3.85 -8.29 11.39
CA PRO A 117 -3.62 -7.00 10.75
C PRO A 117 -3.82 -5.84 11.73
N PRO A 118 -3.08 -4.73 11.56
CA PRO A 118 -3.17 -3.55 12.42
C PRO A 118 -4.61 -3.06 12.49
N ASP A 119 -5.10 -2.64 13.67
CA ASP A 119 -6.48 -2.17 13.84
C ASP A 119 -6.85 -1.01 12.89
N SER A 120 -8.15 -0.79 12.65
CA SER A 120 -8.60 0.26 11.74
C SER A 120 -8.16 1.67 12.16
N ALA A 121 -7.90 1.91 13.45
CA ALA A 121 -7.38 3.18 13.94
C ALA A 121 -5.88 3.33 13.63
N ALA A 122 -5.10 2.26 13.71
CA ALA A 122 -3.71 2.21 13.28
C ALA A 122 -3.59 2.46 11.78
N VAL A 123 -4.39 1.77 10.96
CA VAL A 123 -4.44 2.01 9.50
C VAL A 123 -4.86 3.46 9.20
N ALA A 124 -5.82 4.02 9.95
CA ALA A 124 -6.25 5.40 9.77
C ALA A 124 -5.12 6.41 10.08
N ARG A 125 -4.34 6.17 11.14
CA ARG A 125 -3.18 7.00 11.49
C ARG A 125 -2.09 6.92 10.42
N GLU A 126 -1.78 5.72 9.93
CA GLU A 126 -0.74 5.50 8.93
C GLU A 126 -1.10 6.11 7.57
N THR A 127 -2.33 5.88 7.10
CA THR A 127 -2.76 6.32 5.76
C THR A 127 -3.32 7.75 5.72
N ARG A 128 -3.63 8.32 6.89
CA ARG A 128 -4.38 9.56 7.05
C ARG A 128 -5.72 9.53 6.30
N LEU A 129 -6.41 8.40 6.40
CA LEU A 129 -7.72 8.16 5.79
C LEU A 129 -8.71 7.66 6.83
N LYS A 130 -9.99 7.95 6.62
CA LYS A 130 -11.05 7.21 7.33
C LYS A 130 -11.01 5.76 6.87
N VAL A 131 -11.15 4.80 7.78
CA VAL A 131 -11.11 3.38 7.47
C VAL A 131 -12.47 2.74 7.77
N ARG A 132 -12.97 1.92 6.83
CA ARG A 132 -14.20 1.13 6.97
C ARG A 132 -13.97 -0.29 6.45
N SER A 133 -14.86 -1.21 6.81
CA SER A 133 -14.85 -2.57 6.23
C SER A 133 -15.37 -2.55 4.80
N LEU A 134 -14.80 -3.41 3.94
CA LEU A 134 -15.14 -3.52 2.53
C LEU A 134 -16.64 -3.75 2.25
N PRO A 135 -17.40 -4.52 3.05
CA PRO A 135 -18.85 -4.67 2.84
C PRO A 135 -19.63 -3.35 2.84
N ALA A 136 -19.13 -2.31 3.54
CA ALA A 136 -19.77 -1.00 3.57
C ALA A 136 -19.56 -0.18 2.27
N LEU A 137 -18.66 -0.61 1.37
CA LEU A 137 -18.30 0.13 0.16
C LEU A 137 -19.53 0.42 -0.71
N ARG A 138 -20.34 -0.60 -1.00
CA ARG A 138 -21.50 -0.47 -1.89
C ARG A 138 -22.49 0.57 -1.37
N LEU A 139 -22.86 0.48 -0.09
CA LEU A 139 -23.76 1.43 0.57
C LEU A 139 -23.24 2.87 0.50
N VAL A 140 -21.94 3.08 0.71
CA VAL A 140 -21.34 4.41 0.65
C VAL A 140 -21.33 4.95 -0.78
N VAL A 141 -20.93 4.15 -1.77
CA VAL A 141 -20.89 4.60 -3.17
C VAL A 141 -22.29 4.87 -3.70
N ASP A 142 -23.26 4.00 -3.44
CA ASP A 142 -24.66 4.18 -3.86
C ASP A 142 -25.24 5.49 -3.27
N SER A 143 -24.95 5.78 -1.99
CA SER A 143 -25.36 7.04 -1.34
C SER A 143 -24.71 8.30 -1.96
N LEU A 144 -23.47 8.20 -2.43
CA LEU A 144 -22.78 9.31 -3.08
C LEU A 144 -23.27 9.53 -4.51
N VAL A 145 -23.55 8.46 -5.25
CA VAL A 145 -24.08 8.53 -6.62
C VAL A 145 -25.50 9.08 -6.65
N ALA A 146 -26.32 8.80 -5.63
CA ALA A 146 -27.66 9.39 -5.47
C ALA A 146 -27.64 10.93 -5.45
N GLN A 147 -26.50 11.55 -5.13
CA GLN A 147 -26.30 13.00 -5.15
C GLN A 147 -25.92 13.54 -6.55
N ARG A 148 -26.02 12.71 -7.60
CA ARG A 148 -25.69 13.02 -9.00
C ARG A 148 -24.25 13.51 -9.22
N LEU A 149 -23.32 13.04 -8.39
CA LEU A 149 -21.89 13.29 -8.61
C LEU A 149 -21.35 12.38 -9.72
N PRO A 150 -20.49 12.89 -10.63
CA PRO A 150 -19.84 12.05 -11.63
C PRO A 150 -18.89 11.07 -10.95
N VAL A 151 -18.76 9.87 -11.53
CA VAL A 151 -17.88 8.82 -11.02
C VAL A 151 -16.60 8.76 -11.85
N TYR A 152 -15.48 8.70 -11.16
CA TYR A 152 -14.16 8.50 -11.75
C TYR A 152 -13.63 7.15 -11.29
N GLU A 153 -13.37 6.23 -12.20
CA GLU A 153 -12.85 4.91 -11.85
C GLU A 153 -11.33 4.85 -12.01
N LEU A 154 -10.67 4.25 -11.01
CA LEU A 154 -9.32 3.71 -11.14
C LEU A 154 -9.43 2.19 -11.20
N ARG A 155 -9.50 1.68 -12.43
CA ARG A 155 -9.69 0.25 -12.71
C ARG A 155 -8.52 -0.60 -12.21
N ASP A 156 -8.84 -1.83 -11.83
CA ASP A 156 -7.98 -2.82 -11.18
C ASP A 156 -7.43 -3.90 -12.12
N PHE A 157 -7.25 -3.57 -13.40
CA PHE A 157 -6.56 -4.44 -14.35
C PHE A 157 -5.08 -4.61 -13.96
N ALA A 158 -4.52 -5.79 -14.24
CA ALA A 158 -3.15 -6.11 -13.84
C ALA A 158 -2.07 -5.34 -14.64
N THR A 159 -2.31 -5.10 -15.93
CA THR A 159 -1.38 -4.41 -16.84
C THR A 159 -2.14 -3.48 -17.78
N ALA A 160 -1.45 -2.48 -18.35
CA ALA A 160 -2.04 -1.58 -19.34
C ALA A 160 -2.58 -2.35 -20.56
N ASP A 161 -1.91 -3.42 -20.99
CA ASP A 161 -2.37 -4.27 -22.09
C ASP A 161 -3.68 -4.98 -21.77
N ALA A 162 -3.87 -5.37 -20.52
CA ALA A 162 -5.10 -6.00 -20.05
C ALA A 162 -6.26 -5.01 -19.86
N ALA A 163 -6.02 -3.69 -19.92
CA ALA A 163 -7.04 -2.68 -19.59
C ALA A 163 -8.32 -2.83 -20.44
N ASN A 164 -8.20 -3.17 -21.72
CA ASN A 164 -9.36 -3.30 -22.60
C ASN A 164 -9.98 -4.71 -22.60
N GLN A 165 -9.29 -5.70 -22.06
CA GLN A 165 -9.69 -7.12 -22.13
C GLN A 165 -10.20 -7.64 -20.78
N ASP A 166 -9.70 -7.08 -19.69
CA ASP A 166 -10.00 -7.53 -18.33
C ASP A 166 -11.28 -6.87 -17.81
N SER A 167 -12.42 -7.41 -18.25
CA SER A 167 -13.76 -6.97 -17.85
C SER A 167 -14.24 -7.61 -16.54
N LEU A 168 -13.54 -8.64 -16.06
CA LEU A 168 -13.97 -9.47 -14.94
C LEU A 168 -13.30 -9.14 -13.62
N THR A 169 -12.52 -8.06 -13.58
CA THR A 169 -11.95 -7.54 -12.34
C THR A 169 -13.05 -7.17 -11.34
N ARG A 170 -12.72 -7.19 -10.05
CA ARG A 170 -13.67 -6.87 -8.98
C ARG A 170 -14.18 -5.44 -9.13
N GLY A 171 -13.28 -4.50 -9.39
CA GLY A 171 -13.63 -3.10 -9.60
C GLY A 171 -14.42 -2.87 -10.88
N GLY A 172 -14.03 -3.53 -11.98
CA GLY A 172 -14.75 -3.47 -13.26
C GLY A 172 -16.21 -3.94 -13.13
N ARG A 173 -16.42 -5.11 -12.50
CA ARG A 173 -17.77 -5.63 -12.22
C ARG A 173 -18.56 -4.70 -11.29
N PHE A 174 -17.91 -4.16 -10.25
CA PHE A 174 -18.56 -3.23 -9.32
C PHE A 174 -19.07 -1.96 -10.03
N VAL A 175 -18.26 -1.37 -10.91
CA VAL A 175 -18.65 -0.17 -11.67
C VAL A 175 -19.69 -0.51 -12.73
N ALA A 176 -19.57 -1.65 -13.43
CA ALA A 176 -20.58 -2.11 -14.37
C ALA A 176 -21.96 -2.28 -13.70
N ASP A 177 -21.99 -2.93 -12.54
CA ASP A 177 -23.20 -3.07 -11.72
C ASP A 177 -23.76 -1.72 -11.28
N LEU A 178 -22.89 -0.77 -10.93
CA LEU A 178 -23.28 0.59 -10.52
C LEU A 178 -23.95 1.35 -11.67
N VAL A 179 -23.39 1.27 -12.87
CA VAL A 179 -23.97 1.87 -14.09
C VAL A 179 -25.31 1.22 -14.43
N ALA A 180 -25.41 -0.11 -14.37
CA ALA A 180 -26.64 -0.83 -14.66
C ALA A 180 -27.82 -0.42 -13.74
N ARG A 181 -27.53 -0.03 -12.49
CA ARG A 181 -28.55 0.43 -11.52
C ARG A 181 -28.85 1.92 -11.59
N ASN A 182 -28.02 2.72 -12.25
CA ASN A 182 -28.11 4.18 -12.26
C ASN A 182 -28.08 4.69 -13.69
N SER A 183 -29.24 4.78 -14.33
CA SER A 183 -29.34 5.29 -15.70
C SER A 183 -28.80 6.71 -15.81
N GLY A 184 -27.96 6.97 -16.82
CA GLY A 184 -27.33 8.26 -17.04
C GLY A 184 -26.11 8.56 -16.16
N LEU A 185 -25.64 7.60 -15.34
CA LEU A 185 -24.41 7.77 -14.57
C LEU A 185 -23.20 7.94 -15.50
N LEU A 186 -22.53 9.09 -15.40
CA LEU A 186 -21.28 9.34 -16.12
C LEU A 186 -20.10 8.74 -15.35
N VAL A 187 -19.46 7.75 -15.97
CA VAL A 187 -18.22 7.13 -15.48
C VAL A 187 -17.06 7.54 -16.38
N ARG A 188 -15.95 8.00 -15.79
CA ARG A 188 -14.73 8.38 -16.51
C ARG A 188 -13.51 7.69 -15.90
N SER A 189 -12.52 7.36 -16.72
CA SER A 189 -11.25 6.84 -16.20
C SER A 189 -10.42 7.95 -15.55
N VAL A 190 -9.86 7.67 -14.38
CA VAL A 190 -8.92 8.58 -13.68
C VAL A 190 -7.44 8.24 -13.97
N HIS A 191 -7.17 7.14 -14.68
CA HIS A 191 -5.81 6.69 -15.01
C HIS A 191 -4.96 7.79 -15.67
N PRO A 192 -5.43 8.55 -16.69
CA PRO A 192 -4.61 9.60 -17.30
C PRO A 192 -4.14 10.69 -16.33
N ILE A 193 -4.98 11.03 -15.34
CA ILE A 193 -4.63 12.01 -14.31
C ILE A 193 -3.59 11.43 -13.35
N VAL A 194 -3.83 10.21 -12.85
CA VAL A 194 -2.92 9.53 -11.91
C VAL A 194 -1.57 9.29 -12.56
N ASP A 195 -1.52 8.82 -13.80
CA ASP A 195 -0.27 8.60 -14.52
C ASP A 195 0.47 9.92 -14.79
N SER A 196 -0.26 11.00 -15.08
CA SER A 196 0.34 12.33 -15.19
C SER A 196 1.02 12.78 -13.90
N LEU A 197 0.37 12.58 -12.75
CA LEU A 197 0.95 12.88 -11.43
C LEU A 197 2.19 12.01 -11.16
N ARG A 198 2.14 10.74 -11.57
CA ARG A 198 3.25 9.79 -11.40
C ARG A 198 4.45 10.06 -12.31
N ARG A 199 4.33 10.88 -13.36
CA ARG A 199 5.48 11.20 -14.23
C ARG A 199 6.56 12.00 -13.50
N ARG A 200 6.17 12.98 -12.67
CA ARG A 200 7.11 13.79 -11.91
C ARG A 200 7.32 13.17 -10.53
N LYS A 201 8.57 12.83 -10.20
CA LYS A 201 8.94 12.18 -8.94
C LYS A 201 9.17 13.21 -7.86
N SER A 202 8.61 12.99 -6.68
CA SER A 202 8.93 13.80 -5.52
C SER A 202 10.33 13.50 -4.97
N PRO A 203 10.88 14.36 -4.09
CA PRO A 203 12.17 14.09 -3.45
C PRO A 203 12.21 12.74 -2.71
N ALA A 204 11.09 12.32 -2.10
CA ALA A 204 10.98 11.02 -1.42
C ALA A 204 11.06 9.85 -2.42
N GLU A 205 10.38 9.96 -3.57
CA GLU A 205 10.47 8.95 -4.63
C GLU A 205 11.87 8.89 -5.25
N LEU A 206 12.51 10.03 -5.48
CA LEU A 206 13.88 10.08 -6.01
C LEU A 206 14.89 9.45 -5.06
N LYS A 207 14.74 9.65 -3.74
CA LYS A 207 15.56 8.98 -2.72
C LYS A 207 15.45 7.46 -2.83
N LEU A 208 14.22 6.95 -2.97
CA LEU A 208 13.97 5.53 -3.16
C LEU A 208 14.57 4.98 -4.45
N LEU A 209 14.41 5.69 -5.56
CA LEU A 209 14.99 5.29 -6.84
C LEU A 209 16.51 5.23 -6.78
N ARG A 210 17.17 6.21 -6.15
CA ARG A 210 18.64 6.20 -5.97
C ARG A 210 19.10 4.99 -5.18
N ARG A 211 18.42 4.67 -4.08
CA ARG A 211 18.73 3.48 -3.26
C ARG A 211 18.54 2.18 -4.04
N ALA A 212 17.48 2.08 -4.85
CA ALA A 212 17.25 0.92 -5.71
C ALA A 212 18.37 0.78 -6.75
N ILE A 213 18.77 1.88 -7.40
CA ILE A 213 19.89 1.91 -8.36
C ILE A 213 21.19 1.47 -7.69
N GLU A 214 21.49 1.98 -6.50
CA GLU A 214 22.68 1.59 -5.74
C GLU A 214 22.72 0.09 -5.47
N ALA A 215 21.61 -0.48 -4.97
CA ALA A 215 21.49 -1.92 -4.73
C ALA A 215 21.69 -2.74 -6.02
N THR A 216 21.10 -2.29 -7.14
CA THR A 216 21.27 -2.91 -8.46
C THR A 216 22.73 -2.85 -8.93
N VAL A 217 23.40 -1.71 -8.77
CA VAL A 217 24.82 -1.55 -9.15
C VAL A 217 25.72 -2.48 -8.33
N VAL A 218 25.49 -2.58 -7.02
CA VAL A 218 26.23 -3.52 -6.15
C VAL A 218 26.02 -4.95 -6.63
N ALA A 219 24.77 -5.37 -6.86
CA ALA A 219 24.46 -6.73 -7.33
C ALA A 219 25.14 -7.05 -8.67
N HIS A 220 25.11 -6.13 -9.63
CA HIS A 220 25.78 -6.33 -10.92
C HIS A 220 27.31 -6.42 -10.79
N ARG A 221 27.93 -5.63 -9.91
CA ARG A 221 29.38 -5.70 -9.66
C ARG A 221 29.79 -7.05 -9.06
N GLU A 222 29.01 -7.56 -8.11
CA GLU A 222 29.28 -8.86 -7.52
C GLU A 222 29.11 -10.00 -8.54
N ALA A 223 28.06 -9.94 -9.38
CA ALA A 223 27.86 -10.92 -10.44
C ALA A 223 29.04 -10.96 -11.44
N LEU A 224 29.60 -9.79 -11.79
CA LEU A 224 30.78 -9.70 -12.67
C LEU A 224 32.06 -10.23 -12.02
N ARG A 225 32.19 -10.11 -10.69
CA ARG A 225 33.35 -10.63 -9.93
C ARG A 225 33.29 -12.14 -9.74
N SER A 226 32.09 -12.71 -9.76
CA SER A 226 31.87 -14.16 -9.60
C SER A 226 31.92 -14.94 -10.92
N THR A 227 32.28 -14.29 -12.02
CA THR A 227 32.50 -14.93 -13.34
C THR A 227 33.99 -15.07 -13.58
#